data_AF-R6YNZ6-F1
#
_entry.id   AF-R6YNZ6-F1
#
_cell.length_a   1.000
_cell.length_b   1.000
_cell.length_c   1.000
_cell.angle_alpha   90.00
_cell.angle_beta   90.00
_cell.angle_gamma   90.00
#
_symmetry.space_group_name_H-M   'P 1'
#
loop_
_entity.id
_entity.type
_entity.pdbx_description
1 polymer ?
#
loop_
_entity_poly.entity_id
_entity_poly.type
_entity_poly.pdbx_seq_one_letter_code
_entity_poly.pdbx_strand_id
1 'polypeptide(L)'
;MLDEMCATLGGRAAEEVFIGHISTGAMNDLEKVTKQAYGMIAYAGMSDKMPNLCYYNNDDYSFSKPYSEHTAELIDREVQNMINEQYARAKALLEKHKEGHSQLAQLLIEREVIFAEDVEKIFGKRPWTSRSEEIMAIEAPEEKPAPDAPAEGAENEQPALPAESASNTTEA
;
A
#
# COMPACT_ATOMS: atom_id res chain seq x y z
N MET A 1 1.07 5.60 4.17
CA MET A 1 1.27 5.48 5.63
C MET A 1 0.15 6.16 6.40
N LEU A 2 -0.08 7.48 6.25
CA LEU A 2 -1.18 8.15 6.97
C LEU A 2 -2.57 7.59 6.62
N ASP A 3 -2.85 7.30 5.33
CA ASP A 3 -4.12 6.67 4.93
C ASP A 3 -4.31 5.27 5.50
N GLU A 4 -3.22 4.52 5.64
CA GLU A 4 -3.23 3.18 6.24
C GLU A 4 -3.54 3.29 7.74
N MET A 5 -2.87 4.19 8.47
CA MET A 5 -3.18 4.45 9.87
C MET A 5 -4.64 4.88 10.06
N CYS A 6 -5.15 5.77 9.20
CA CYS A 6 -6.54 6.20 9.20
C CYS A 6 -7.50 5.02 8.97
N ALA A 7 -7.19 4.13 8.02
CA ALA A 7 -8.00 2.94 7.74
C ALA A 7 -7.97 1.94 8.91
N THR A 8 -6.80 1.67 9.49
CA THR A 8 -6.61 0.77 10.64
C THR A 8 -7.35 1.27 11.88
N LEU A 9 -7.39 2.58 12.12
CA LEU A 9 -8.17 3.19 13.20
C LEU A 9 -9.68 3.23 12.93
N GLY A 10 -10.11 2.91 11.70
CA GLY A 10 -11.50 3.02 11.25
C GLY A 10 -12.47 2.18 12.07
N GLY A 11 -12.08 0.95 12.47
CA GLY A 11 -12.93 0.09 13.29
C GLY A 11 -13.25 0.72 14.66
N ARG A 12 -12.22 1.14 15.39
CA ARG A 12 -12.39 1.83 16.68
C ARG A 12 -13.15 3.16 16.54
N ALA A 13 -12.91 3.89 15.45
CA ALA A 13 -13.62 5.13 15.16
C ALA A 13 -15.12 4.88 14.90
N ALA A 14 -15.46 3.80 14.19
CA ALA A 14 -16.85 3.41 13.93
C ALA A 14 -17.59 3.01 15.21
N GLU A 15 -16.92 2.28 16.11
CA GLU A 15 -17.49 1.96 17.43
C GLU A 15 -17.83 3.25 18.22
N GLU A 16 -16.90 4.19 18.30
CA GLU A 16 -17.13 5.46 19.00
C GLU A 16 -18.27 6.27 18.37
N VAL A 17 -18.27 6.42 17.04
CA VAL A 17 -19.24 7.27 16.32
C VAL A 17 -20.64 6.68 16.31
N PHE A 18 -20.79 5.37 16.08
CA PHE A 18 -22.10 4.75 15.85
C PHE A 18 -22.65 3.98 17.05
N ILE A 19 -21.78 3.47 17.92
CA ILE A 19 -22.17 2.66 19.09
C ILE A 19 -22.03 3.48 20.39
N GLY A 20 -21.16 4.49 20.42
CA GLY A 20 -20.97 5.39 21.56
C GLY A 20 -20.12 4.81 22.70
N HIS A 21 -19.51 3.64 22.49
CA HIS A 21 -18.52 3.07 23.41
C HIS A 21 -17.44 2.35 22.62
N ILE A 22 -16.25 2.24 23.22
CA ILE A 22 -15.08 1.60 22.63
C ILE A 22 -14.93 0.20 23.21
N SER A 23 -14.64 -0.79 22.36
CA SER A 23 -14.36 -2.16 22.76
C SER A 23 -12.85 -2.45 22.88
N THR A 24 -12.51 -3.66 23.33
CA THR A 24 -11.12 -4.16 23.32
C THR A 24 -10.70 -4.75 21.97
N GLY A 25 -11.60 -4.82 20.99
CA GLY A 25 -11.37 -5.49 19.70
C GLY A 25 -10.28 -4.83 18.85
N ALA A 26 -10.06 -3.52 19.03
CA ALA A 26 -9.06 -2.75 18.27
C ALA A 26 -7.64 -2.76 18.88
N MET A 27 -7.33 -3.65 19.82
CA MET A 27 -6.03 -3.67 20.50
C MET A 27 -4.86 -3.87 19.51
N ASN A 28 -4.99 -4.81 18.58
CA ASN A 28 -3.97 -5.09 17.55
C ASN A 28 -3.77 -3.89 16.62
N ASP A 29 -4.87 -3.22 16.25
CA ASP A 29 -4.84 -2.05 15.38
C ASP A 29 -4.10 -0.88 16.04
N LEU A 30 -4.33 -0.64 17.34
CA LEU A 30 -3.61 0.38 18.11
C LEU A 30 -2.13 0.08 18.21
N GLU A 31 -1.76 -1.19 18.45
CA GLU A 31 -0.35 -1.59 18.51
C GLU A 31 0.35 -1.33 17.17
N LYS A 32 -0.25 -1.74 16.05
CA LYS A 32 0.28 -1.53 14.70
C LYS A 32 0.45 -0.05 14.39
N VAL A 33 -0.60 0.75 14.63
CA VAL A 33 -0.60 2.20 14.37
C VAL A 33 0.44 2.91 15.23
N THR A 34 0.59 2.51 16.49
CA THR A 34 1.62 3.06 17.38
C THR A 34 3.01 2.76 16.85
N LYS A 35 3.31 1.50 16.52
CA LYS A 35 4.60 1.11 15.93
C LYS A 35 4.89 1.86 14.64
N GLN A 36 3.90 2.01 13.77
CA GLN A 36 4.03 2.75 12.52
C GLN A 36 4.33 4.23 12.76
N ALA A 37 3.62 4.87 13.69
CA ALA A 37 3.83 6.28 14.04
C ALA A 37 5.25 6.53 14.62
N TYR A 38 5.72 5.66 15.53
CA TYR A 38 7.10 5.72 16.00
C TYR A 38 8.10 5.55 14.86
N GLY A 39 7.85 4.62 13.93
CA GLY A 39 8.70 4.45 12.75
C GLY A 39 8.77 5.70 11.87
N MET A 40 7.63 6.36 11.65
CA MET A 40 7.56 7.61 10.89
C MET A 40 8.33 8.74 11.56
N ILE A 41 8.14 8.93 12.87
CA ILE A 41 8.70 10.07 13.59
C ILE A 41 10.16 9.84 13.98
N ALA A 42 10.46 8.72 14.64
CA ALA A 42 11.78 8.47 15.19
C ALA A 42 12.80 8.00 14.14
N TYR A 43 12.37 7.29 13.09
CA TYR A 43 13.29 6.69 12.11
C TYR A 43 13.25 7.39 10.75
N ALA A 44 12.07 7.83 10.29
CA ALA A 44 11.93 8.48 9.00
C ALA A 44 11.94 10.02 9.07
N GLY A 45 12.00 10.61 10.26
CA GLY A 45 12.04 12.07 10.44
C GLY A 45 10.77 12.78 9.95
N MET A 46 9.62 12.10 9.96
CA MET A 46 8.33 12.61 9.48
C MET A 46 7.56 13.34 10.59
N SER A 47 8.19 14.34 11.20
CA SER A 47 7.59 15.24 12.19
C SER A 47 7.97 16.68 11.87
N ASP A 48 7.03 17.61 12.01
CA ASP A 48 7.29 19.05 11.83
C ASP A 48 8.28 19.60 12.86
N LYS A 49 8.29 19.03 14.07
CA LYS A 49 9.20 19.43 15.15
C LYS A 49 10.54 18.72 15.09
N MET A 50 10.61 17.57 14.44
CA MET A 50 11.85 16.79 14.29
C MET A 50 12.07 16.34 12.83
N PRO A 51 12.18 17.28 11.88
CA PRO A 51 12.34 16.92 10.48
C PRO A 51 13.75 16.39 10.21
N ASN A 52 13.86 15.41 9.30
CA ASN A 52 15.14 14.92 8.75
C ASN A 52 16.11 14.31 9.78
N LEU A 53 15.61 13.84 10.93
CA LEU A 53 16.38 13.12 11.94
C LEU A 53 16.03 11.63 11.91
N CYS A 54 17.04 10.80 12.16
CA CYS A 54 16.89 9.35 12.26
C CYS A 54 17.58 8.84 13.52
N TYR A 55 16.78 8.31 14.44
CA TYR A 55 17.23 7.67 15.67
C TYR A 55 17.25 6.14 15.56
N TYR A 56 17.23 5.61 14.34
CA TYR A 56 17.32 4.17 14.10
C TYR A 56 18.68 3.65 14.59
N ASN A 57 18.63 2.66 15.49
CA ASN A 57 19.81 1.99 15.99
C ASN A 57 19.63 0.48 15.79
N ASN A 58 20.59 -0.16 15.11
CA ASN A 58 20.59 -1.60 14.84
C ASN A 58 21.18 -2.43 15.99
N ASP A 59 21.70 -1.79 17.04
CA ASP A 59 22.18 -2.51 18.23
C ASP A 59 20.99 -2.91 19.11
N ASP A 60 20.44 -4.10 18.85
CA ASP A 60 19.41 -4.75 19.68
C ASP A 60 19.84 -4.93 21.15
N TYR A 61 21.15 -4.82 21.45
CA TYR A 61 21.73 -4.94 22.79
C TYR A 61 22.00 -3.60 23.50
N SER A 62 21.76 -2.46 22.84
CA SER A 62 21.91 -1.15 23.47
C SER A 62 20.69 -0.85 24.35
N PHE A 63 20.85 -0.98 25.67
CA PHE A 63 19.82 -0.60 26.64
C PHE A 63 19.57 0.92 26.70
N SER A 64 20.41 1.75 26.07
CA SER A 64 20.24 3.19 26.01
C SER A 64 19.67 3.64 24.67
N LYS A 65 18.65 4.50 24.75
CA LYS A 65 18.11 5.25 23.61
C LYS A 65 19.17 6.23 23.08
N PRO A 66 19.31 6.42 21.76
CA PRO A 66 20.30 7.34 21.18
C PRO A 66 19.87 8.83 21.26
N TYR A 67 19.04 9.18 22.24
CA TYR A 67 18.48 10.52 22.43
C TYR A 67 18.16 10.78 23.90
N SER A 68 18.03 12.06 24.25
CA SER A 68 17.75 12.49 25.62
C SER A 68 16.31 12.15 26.04
N GLU A 69 16.04 12.13 27.34
CA GLU A 69 14.66 12.01 27.86
C GLU A 69 13.75 13.13 27.34
N HIS A 70 14.28 14.35 27.19
CA HIS A 70 13.52 15.46 26.60
C HIS A 70 13.11 15.17 25.14
N THR A 71 14.00 14.55 24.37
CA THR A 71 13.70 14.12 23.00
C THR A 71 12.71 12.95 22.99
N ALA A 72 12.81 12.03 23.95
CA ALA A 72 11.85 10.92 24.09
C ALA A 72 10.43 11.46 24.33
N GLU A 73 10.28 12.41 25.24
CA GLU A 73 9.00 13.08 25.50
C GLU A 73 8.47 13.81 24.27
N LEU A 74 9.35 14.45 23.49
CA LEU A 74 8.97 15.10 22.25
C LEU A 74 8.47 14.10 21.20
N ILE A 75 9.15 12.95 21.05
CA ILE A 75 8.71 11.86 20.16
C ILE A 75 7.31 11.38 20.58
N ASP A 76 7.11 11.10 21.86
CA ASP A 76 5.83 10.57 22.37
C ASP A 76 4.68 11.55 22.09
N ARG A 77 4.90 12.86 22.28
CA ARG A 77 3.91 13.89 21.96
C ARG A 77 3.60 13.95 20.47
N GLU A 78 4.60 13.89 19.60
CA GLU A 78 4.40 13.91 18.15
C GLU A 78 3.68 12.65 17.67
N VAL A 79 4.00 11.48 18.22
CA VAL A 79 3.31 10.21 17.94
C VAL A 79 1.84 10.32 18.33
N GLN A 80 1.56 10.81 19.54
CA GLN A 80 0.20 11.01 20.01
C GLN A 80 -0.58 11.97 19.11
N ASN A 81 0.03 13.08 18.69
CA ASN A 81 -0.60 14.05 17.79
C ASN A 81 -0.96 13.42 16.44
N MET A 82 -0.02 12.70 15.82
CA MET A 82 -0.22 12.03 14.53
C MET A 82 -1.36 11.01 14.59
N ILE A 83 -1.38 10.17 15.63
CA ILE A 83 -2.43 9.15 15.81
C ILE A 83 -3.80 9.82 16.03
N ASN A 84 -3.86 10.86 16.88
CA ASN A 84 -5.10 11.57 17.16
C ASN A 84 -5.65 12.29 15.91
N GLU A 85 -4.78 12.84 15.07
CA GLU A 85 -5.17 13.46 13.81
C GLU A 85 -5.80 12.43 12.86
N GLN A 86 -5.16 11.28 12.68
CA GLN A 86 -5.72 10.22 11.82
C GLN A 86 -6.99 9.60 12.42
N TYR A 87 -7.10 9.51 13.74
CA TYR A 87 -8.33 9.10 14.41
C TYR A 87 -9.48 10.07 14.16
N ALA A 88 -9.22 11.37 14.31
CA ALA A 88 -10.21 12.42 14.02
C ALA A 88 -10.62 12.41 12.54
N ARG A 89 -9.66 12.22 11.63
CA ARG A 89 -9.92 12.06 10.19
C ARG A 89 -10.81 10.84 9.90
N ALA A 90 -10.54 9.70 10.53
CA ALA A 90 -11.35 8.49 10.38
C ALA A 90 -12.80 8.74 10.84
N LYS A 91 -13.00 9.39 12.01
CA LYS A 91 -14.33 9.77 12.49
C LYS A 91 -15.07 10.68 11.52
N ALA A 92 -14.40 11.74 11.04
CA ALA A 92 -14.99 12.67 10.08
C ALA A 92 -15.39 11.97 8.77
N LEU A 93 -14.59 11.01 8.29
CA LEU A 93 -14.91 10.23 7.09
C LEU A 93 -16.12 9.32 7.30
N LEU A 94 -16.19 8.65 8.46
CA LEU A 94 -17.32 7.80 8.83
C LEU A 94 -18.61 8.60 8.99
N GLU A 95 -18.55 9.77 9.63
CA GLU A 95 -19.71 10.68 9.74
C GLU A 95 -20.17 11.18 8.38
N LYS A 96 -19.24 11.57 7.50
CA LYS A 96 -19.54 12.02 6.14
C LYS A 96 -20.24 10.95 5.30
N HIS A 97 -19.90 9.68 5.52
CA HIS A 97 -20.43 8.53 4.77
C HIS A 97 -21.35 7.64 5.61
N LYS A 98 -22.02 8.23 6.61
CA LYS A 98 -22.85 7.54 7.59
C LYS A 98 -23.94 6.67 6.95
N GLU A 99 -24.63 7.16 5.93
CA GLU A 99 -25.70 6.41 5.25
C GLU A 99 -25.17 5.13 4.61
N GLY A 100 -24.04 5.22 3.89
CA GLY A 100 -23.39 4.07 3.27
C GLY A 100 -22.86 3.08 4.30
N HIS A 101 -22.27 3.58 5.39
CA HIS A 101 -21.83 2.74 6.51
C HIS A 101 -23.01 1.96 7.13
N SER A 102 -24.15 2.61 7.40
CA SER A 102 -25.33 1.95 7.93
C SER A 102 -25.88 0.87 6.99
N GLN A 103 -25.91 1.13 5.68
CA GLN A 103 -26.32 0.12 4.69
C GLN A 103 -25.39 -1.08 4.67
N LEU A 104 -24.07 -0.84 4.71
CA LEU A 104 -23.06 -1.89 4.74
C LEU A 104 -23.19 -2.76 6.00
N ALA A 105 -23.36 -2.13 7.16
CA ALA A 105 -23.56 -2.83 8.43
C ALA A 105 -24.82 -3.71 8.41
N GLN A 106 -25.93 -3.19 7.88
CA GLN A 106 -27.17 -3.95 7.75
C GLN A 106 -27.00 -5.15 6.80
N LEU A 107 -26.29 -4.96 5.68
CA LEU A 107 -26.00 -6.04 4.74
C LEU A 107 -25.14 -7.14 5.39
N LEU A 108 -24.15 -6.79 6.22
CA LEU A 108 -23.33 -7.76 6.95
C LEU A 108 -24.12 -8.54 8.00
N ILE A 109 -25.12 -7.91 8.64
CA ILE A 109 -26.05 -8.61 9.54
C ILE A 109 -26.86 -9.65 8.77
N GLU A 110 -27.25 -9.35 7.53
CA GLU A 110 -28.04 -10.26 6.69
C GLU A 110 -27.20 -11.37 6.05
N ARG A 111 -25.95 -11.09 5.66
CA ARG A 111 -25.16 -11.99 4.81
C ARG A 111 -23.86 -12.54 5.38
N GLU A 112 -23.37 -12.08 6.53
CA GLU A 112 -22.07 -12.45 7.16
C GLU A 112 -20.82 -12.18 6.29
N VAL A 113 -20.85 -12.52 5.00
CA VAL A 113 -19.84 -12.30 3.98
C VAL A 113 -20.42 -11.44 2.86
N ILE A 114 -19.66 -10.44 2.45
CA ILE A 114 -19.97 -9.54 1.32
C ILE A 114 -18.77 -9.47 0.39
N PHE A 115 -19.01 -9.14 -0.89
CA PHE A 115 -17.96 -9.03 -1.89
C PHE A 115 -17.73 -7.58 -2.33
N ALA A 116 -16.66 -7.35 -3.11
CA ALA A 116 -16.30 -6.02 -3.58
C ALA A 116 -17.45 -5.36 -4.38
N GLU A 117 -18.17 -6.14 -5.17
CA GLU A 117 -19.31 -5.67 -5.96
C GLU A 117 -20.47 -5.18 -5.09
N ASP A 118 -20.63 -5.72 -3.87
CA ASP A 118 -21.65 -5.25 -2.93
C ASP A 118 -21.27 -3.90 -2.33
N VAL A 119 -19.99 -3.72 -2.02
CA VAL A 119 -19.46 -2.43 -1.56
C VAL A 119 -19.57 -1.38 -2.68
N GLU A 120 -19.29 -1.75 -3.93
CA GLU A 120 -19.45 -0.86 -5.08
C GLU A 120 -20.90 -0.43 -5.33
N LYS A 121 -21.89 -1.29 -5.03
CA LYS A 121 -23.31 -0.89 -5.11
C LYS A 121 -23.66 0.20 -4.10
N ILE A 122 -23.02 0.20 -2.93
CA ILE A 122 -23.29 1.14 -1.83
C ILE A 122 -22.52 2.46 -2.03
N PHE A 123 -21.23 2.37 -2.33
CA PHE A 123 -20.33 3.53 -2.39
C PHE A 123 -20.00 4.01 -3.82
N GLY A 124 -20.46 3.28 -4.84
CA GLY A 124 -20.07 3.49 -6.23
C GLY A 124 -18.74 2.84 -6.58
N LYS A 125 -18.38 2.93 -7.87
CA LYS A 125 -17.09 2.44 -8.36
C LYS A 125 -15.94 3.22 -7.72
N ARG A 126 -14.86 2.50 -7.38
CA ARG A 126 -13.64 3.12 -6.88
C ARG A 126 -13.05 4.05 -7.96
N PRO A 127 -12.68 5.31 -7.61
CA PRO A 127 -12.17 6.25 -8.60
C PRO A 127 -10.67 6.07 -8.92
N TRP A 128 -10.03 5.01 -8.40
CA TRP A 128 -8.64 4.65 -8.67
C TRP A 128 -8.52 3.13 -8.76
N THR A 129 -7.51 2.64 -9.50
CA THR A 129 -7.21 1.22 -9.64
C THR A 129 -6.85 0.61 -8.28
N SER A 130 -7.41 -0.55 -7.95
CA SER A 130 -7.03 -1.23 -6.72
C SER A 130 -5.65 -1.87 -6.85
N ARG A 131 -4.90 -1.97 -5.75
CA ARG A 131 -3.62 -2.70 -5.77
C ARG A 131 -3.78 -4.17 -6.19
N SER A 132 -4.94 -4.77 -5.90
CA SER A 132 -5.29 -6.12 -6.36
C SER A 132 -5.46 -6.18 -7.87
N GLU A 133 -6.12 -5.18 -8.48
CA GLU A 133 -6.20 -5.04 -9.94
C GLU A 133 -4.84 -4.79 -10.57
N GLU A 134 -3.98 -3.96 -9.94
CA GLU A 134 -2.61 -3.74 -10.41
C GLU A 134 -1.81 -5.05 -10.43
N ILE A 135 -1.90 -5.87 -9.38
CA ILE A 135 -1.21 -7.16 -9.31
C ILE A 135 -1.76 -8.14 -10.35
N MET A 136 -3.09 -8.23 -10.49
CA MET A 136 -3.72 -9.09 -11.50
C MET A 136 -3.37 -8.67 -12.93
N ALA A 137 -3.21 -7.37 -13.19
CA ALA A 137 -2.80 -6.87 -14.50
C ALA A 137 -1.33 -7.18 -14.82
N ILE A 138 -0.47 -7.28 -13.81
CA ILE A 138 0.95 -7.67 -13.96
C ILE A 138 1.08 -9.20 -14.14
N GLU A 139 0.20 -9.98 -13.51
CA GLU A 139 0.20 -11.44 -13.57
C GLU A 139 -0.62 -12.01 -14.75
N ALA A 140 -1.33 -11.15 -15.49
CA ALA A 140 -2.05 -11.56 -16.69
C ALA A 140 -1.06 -12.10 -17.73
N PRO A 141 -1.24 -13.34 -18.24
CA PRO A 141 -0.36 -13.87 -19.26
C PRO A 141 -0.46 -13.00 -20.51
N GLU A 142 0.68 -12.52 -21.02
CA GLU A 142 0.73 -11.93 -22.36
C GLU A 142 0.16 -12.95 -23.35
N GLU A 143 -1.02 -12.67 -23.91
CA GLU A 143 -1.47 -13.34 -25.11
C GLU A 143 -0.47 -13.00 -26.21
N LYS A 144 0.53 -13.87 -26.40
CA LYS A 144 1.38 -13.83 -27.58
C LYS A 144 0.46 -13.91 -28.79
N PRO A 145 0.53 -12.97 -29.74
CA PRO A 145 -0.24 -13.09 -30.97
C PRO A 145 0.16 -14.41 -31.63
N ALA A 146 -0.83 -15.21 -32.00
CA ALA A 146 -0.62 -16.46 -32.70
C ALA A 146 0.27 -16.21 -33.94
N PRO A 147 1.27 -17.06 -34.21
CA PRO A 147 2.03 -16.93 -35.44
C PRO A 147 1.10 -17.25 -36.61
N ASP A 148 0.84 -16.25 -37.46
CA ASP A 148 0.18 -16.46 -38.74
C ASP A 148 0.97 -17.52 -39.53
N ALA A 149 0.28 -18.60 -39.86
CA ALA A 149 0.80 -19.67 -40.72
C ALA A 149 0.89 -19.18 -42.18
N PRO A 150 1.79 -19.76 -43.00
CA PRO A 150 2.43 -19.07 -44.10
C PRO A 150 1.61 -19.09 -45.40
N ALA A 151 1.66 -18.00 -46.16
CA ALA A 151 1.32 -17.99 -47.57
C ALA A 151 2.59 -18.24 -48.40
N GLU A 152 2.65 -19.41 -49.04
CA GLU A 152 3.64 -19.76 -50.06
C GLU A 152 3.46 -18.88 -51.32
N GLY A 153 4.58 -18.55 -51.99
CA GLY A 153 4.62 -18.51 -53.46
C GLY A 153 5.38 -17.35 -54.12
N ALA A 154 6.48 -17.72 -54.79
CA ALA A 154 7.15 -17.06 -55.94
C ALA A 154 7.98 -15.78 -55.66
N GLU A 155 9.19 -15.57 -56.18
CA GLU A 155 10.01 -16.25 -57.20
C GLU A 155 11.45 -15.69 -57.13
N ASN A 156 12.39 -16.45 -57.70
CA ASN A 156 13.84 -16.22 -57.85
C ASN A 156 14.25 -14.82 -58.34
N GLU A 157 15.43 -14.36 -57.88
CA GLU A 157 16.61 -14.13 -58.77
C GLU A 157 17.86 -13.74 -57.96
N GLN A 158 18.88 -14.61 -57.96
CA GLN A 158 20.31 -14.22 -57.81
C GLN A 158 20.91 -14.17 -59.22
N PRO A 159 21.84 -13.25 -59.50
CA PRO A 159 23.28 -13.58 -59.45
C PRO A 159 24.13 -12.35 -59.05
N ALA A 160 25.43 -12.35 -58.76
CA ALA A 160 26.49 -13.32 -58.58
C ALA A 160 27.64 -12.59 -57.85
N LEU A 161 28.44 -13.32 -57.07
CA LEU A 161 29.73 -12.87 -56.54
C LEU A 161 30.81 -12.89 -57.63
N PRO A 162 31.84 -12.03 -57.55
CA PRO A 162 33.17 -12.37 -58.00
C PRO A 162 34.06 -12.81 -56.83
N ALA A 163 34.94 -13.75 -57.14
CA ALA A 163 35.82 -14.47 -56.23
C ALA A 163 37.19 -13.81 -55.98
N GLU A 164 37.90 -14.38 -55.00
CA GLU A 164 39.37 -14.38 -54.76
C GLU A 164 40.01 -13.11 -54.16
N SER A 165 40.96 -13.16 -53.22
CA SER A 165 41.93 -14.21 -52.83
C SER A 165 42.54 -13.98 -51.43
N ALA A 166 42.94 -15.10 -50.81
CA ALA A 166 44.15 -15.36 -50.02
C ALA A 166 44.52 -14.54 -48.76
N SER A 167 44.51 -15.21 -47.60
CA SER A 167 45.71 -15.77 -46.92
C SER A 167 45.67 -15.64 -45.38
N ASN A 168 45.88 -16.79 -44.70
CA ASN A 168 46.65 -17.06 -43.47
C ASN A 168 46.48 -16.14 -42.24
N THR A 169 46.45 -16.56 -40.96
CA THR A 169 46.93 -17.75 -40.25
C THR A 169 46.53 -17.60 -38.77
N THR A 170 46.08 -18.70 -38.14
CA THR A 170 46.54 -19.27 -36.86
C THR A 170 46.45 -18.51 -35.52
N GLU A 171 45.77 -19.18 -34.58
CA GLU A 171 45.95 -19.34 -33.12
C GLU A 171 46.93 -18.43 -32.36
N ALA A 172 46.43 -17.83 -31.27
CA ALA A 172 46.79 -18.17 -29.89
C ALA A 172 45.79 -17.55 -28.90
#